data_AF-A0A955RT83-F1
#
_entry.id   AF-A0A955RT83-F1
#
_cell.length_a   1.000
_cell.length_b   1.000
_cell.length_c   1.000
_cell.angle_alpha   90.00
_cell.angle_beta   90.00
_cell.angle_gamma   90.00
#
_symmetry.space_group_name_H-M   'P 1'
#
loop_
_entity.id
_entity.type
_entity.pdbx_description
1 polymer ?
#
loop_
_entity_poly.entity_id
_entity_poly.type
_entity_poly.pdbx_seq_one_letter_code
_entity_poly.pdbx_strand_id
1 'polypeptide(L)'
;MKRINEQKGFTLTEILIVLVVAGILLSLILPNVLQAIERGNVTAHQSNLNTINVALFMCYTQERDWTQCADITDLTDGNFLEEVPENPFGGGYDIEDSPDVAAGDINAGKVACSTVEVTVGGDTLPGTCSGA
;
A
#
# COMPACT_ATOMS: atom_id res chain seq x y z
N MET A 1 -1.19 25.15 -61.85
CA MET A 1 -2.16 24.06 -61.63
C MET A 1 -2.00 23.55 -60.21
N LYS A 2 -3.00 23.76 -59.35
CA LYS A 2 -2.94 23.46 -57.90
C LYS A 2 -3.60 22.10 -57.70
N ARG A 3 -2.82 21.06 -57.36
CA ARG A 3 -3.35 19.71 -57.08
C ARG A 3 -4.08 19.75 -55.74
N ILE A 4 -5.35 19.35 -55.75
CA ILE A 4 -6.16 19.21 -54.54
C ILE A 4 -5.75 17.88 -53.90
N ASN A 5 -5.24 17.93 -52.68
CA ASN A 5 -4.84 16.75 -51.92
C ASN A 5 -6.10 16.01 -51.48
N GLU A 6 -6.30 14.79 -51.98
CA GLU A 6 -7.37 13.90 -51.52
C GLU A 6 -7.04 13.43 -50.10
N GLN A 7 -7.66 14.05 -49.10
CA GLN A 7 -7.61 13.57 -47.73
C GLN A 7 -8.45 12.28 -47.66
N LYS A 8 -7.79 11.12 -47.72
CA LYS A 8 -8.41 9.83 -47.43
C LYS A 8 -8.76 9.77 -45.94
N GLY A 9 -10.05 9.78 -45.63
CA GLY A 9 -10.57 9.62 -44.27
C GLY A 9 -10.51 8.17 -43.79
N PHE A 10 -10.36 8.01 -42.48
CA PHE A 10 -10.47 6.73 -41.78
C PHE A 10 -11.84 6.09 -42.06
N THR A 11 -11.86 4.81 -42.46
CA THR A 11 -13.12 4.08 -42.58
C THR A 11 -13.61 3.67 -41.19
N LEU A 12 -14.92 3.64 -40.97
CA LEU A 12 -15.51 3.23 -39.68
C LEU A 12 -15.16 1.76 -39.36
N THR A 13 -15.03 0.93 -40.41
CA THR A 13 -14.56 -0.45 -40.34
C THR A 13 -13.10 -0.58 -39.91
N GLU A 14 -12.23 0.38 -40.25
CA GLU A 14 -10.83 0.39 -39.82
C GLU A 14 -10.74 0.46 -38.29
N ILE A 15 -11.47 1.40 -37.69
CA ILE A 15 -11.45 1.59 -36.23
C ILE A 15 -12.17 0.44 -35.53
N LEU A 16 -13.23 -0.12 -36.13
CA LEU A 16 -13.95 -1.25 -35.54
C LEU A 16 -13.06 -2.48 -35.40
N ILE A 17 -12.33 -2.87 -36.45
CA ILE A 17 -11.44 -4.05 -36.40
C ILE A 17 -10.30 -3.81 -35.39
N VAL A 18 -9.76 -2.59 -35.34
CA VAL A 18 -8.71 -2.23 -34.37
C VAL A 18 -9.20 -2.36 -32.94
N LEU A 19 -10.41 -1.87 -32.63
CA LEU A 19 -10.99 -2.01 -31.28
C LEU A 19 -11.28 -3.48 -30.91
N VAL A 20 -11.71 -4.30 -31.88
CA VAL A 20 -11.91 -5.74 -31.64
C VAL A 20 -10.59 -6.42 -31.27
N VAL A 21 -9.52 -6.19 -32.04
CA VAL A 21 -8.21 -6.79 -31.74
C VAL A 21 -7.62 -6.22 -30.44
N ALA A 22 -7.74 -4.91 -30.22
CA ALA A 22 -7.31 -4.28 -28.96
C ALA A 22 -8.06 -4.85 -27.75
N GLY A 23 -9.36 -5.12 -27.87
CA GLY A 23 -10.16 -5.75 -26.81
C GLY A 23 -9.69 -7.17 -26.47
N ILE A 24 -9.31 -7.96 -27.49
CA ILE A 24 -8.74 -9.32 -27.27
C ILE A 24 -7.38 -9.23 -26.57
N LEU A 25 -6.54 -8.26 -26.93
CA LEU A 25 -5.25 -8.09 -26.26
C LEU A 25 -5.41 -7.62 -24.80
N LEU A 26 -6.31 -6.65 -24.57
CA LEU A 26 -6.57 -6.13 -23.23
C LEU A 26 -7.14 -7.20 -22.29
N SER A 27 -8.00 -8.10 -22.77
CA SER A 27 -8.58 -9.16 -21.93
C SER A 27 -7.54 -10.13 -21.37
N LEU A 28 -6.43 -10.34 -22.10
CA LEU A 28 -5.32 -11.19 -21.66
C LEU A 28 -4.38 -10.48 -20.67
N ILE A 29 -4.18 -9.17 -20.84
CA ILE A 29 -3.21 -8.39 -20.06
C ILE A 29 -3.78 -7.99 -18.68
N LEU A 30 -5.07 -7.63 -18.61
CA LEU A 30 -5.71 -7.12 -17.40
C LEU A 30 -5.51 -7.96 -16.13
N PRO A 31 -5.75 -9.28 -16.10
CA PRO A 31 -5.63 -10.05 -14.86
C PRO A 31 -4.20 -10.08 -14.30
N ASN A 32 -3.19 -10.04 -15.18
CA ASN A 32 -1.79 -10.02 -14.77
C ASN A 32 -1.42 -8.67 -14.16
N VAL A 33 -1.90 -7.57 -14.73
CA VAL A 33 -1.65 -6.22 -14.21
C VAL A 33 -2.25 -6.07 -12.80
N LEU A 34 -3.46 -6.58 -12.56
CA LEU A 34 -4.08 -6.52 -11.23
C LEU A 34 -3.24 -7.27 -10.17
N GLN A 35 -2.79 -8.49 -10.49
CA GLN A 35 -1.91 -9.25 -9.58
C GLN A 35 -0.56 -8.56 -9.34
N ALA A 36 -0.01 -7.88 -10.35
CA ALA A 36 1.24 -7.14 -10.21
C ALA A 36 1.07 -5.94 -9.27
N ILE A 37 -0.06 -5.23 -9.36
CA ILE A 37 -0.39 -4.12 -8.45
C ILE A 37 -0.56 -4.65 -7.01
N GLU A 38 -1.30 -5.74 -6.83
CA GLU A 38 -1.48 -6.36 -5.50
C GLU A 38 -0.14 -6.74 -4.84
N ARG A 39 0.76 -7.38 -5.59
CA ARG A 39 2.12 -7.70 -5.09
C ARG A 39 2.93 -6.45 -4.74
N GLY A 40 2.78 -5.39 -5.54
CA GLY A 40 3.36 -4.07 -5.26
C GLY A 40 2.86 -3.50 -3.94
N ASN A 41 1.54 -3.54 -3.71
CA ASN A 41 0.91 -3.04 -2.49
C ASN A 41 1.37 -3.84 -1.25
N VAL A 42 1.45 -5.17 -1.34
CA VAL A 42 1.97 -6.00 -0.24
C VAL A 42 3.43 -5.64 0.08
N THR A 43 4.26 -5.44 -0.95
CA THR A 43 5.67 -5.08 -0.76
C THR A 43 5.83 -3.69 -0.14
N ALA A 44 5.06 -2.71 -0.61
CA ALA A 44 5.04 -1.35 -0.06
C ALA A 44 4.59 -1.36 1.39
N HIS A 45 3.52 -2.10 1.71
CA HIS A 45 3.03 -2.23 3.08
C HIS A 45 4.08 -2.84 4.02
N GLN A 46 4.76 -3.91 3.60
CA GLN A 46 5.84 -4.50 4.40
C GLN A 46 7.01 -3.53 4.62
N SER A 47 7.34 -2.72 3.60
CA SER A 47 8.38 -1.69 3.72
C SER A 47 7.99 -0.60 4.71
N ASN A 48 6.73 -0.17 4.69
CA ASN A 48 6.20 0.83 5.62
C ASN A 48 6.25 0.30 7.06
N LEU A 49 5.80 -0.93 7.31
CA LEU A 49 5.88 -1.56 8.63
C LEU A 49 7.32 -1.63 9.15
N ASN A 50 8.28 -2.01 8.30
CA ASN A 50 9.70 -2.06 8.69
C ASN A 50 10.22 -0.67 9.07
N THR A 51 9.82 0.36 8.32
CA THR A 51 10.21 1.75 8.58
C THR A 51 9.67 2.25 9.91
N ILE A 52 8.39 1.98 10.20
CA ILE A 52 7.75 2.37 11.47
C ILE A 52 8.37 1.61 12.65
N ASN A 53 8.62 0.30 12.52
CA ASN A 53 9.26 -0.49 13.59
C ASN A 53 10.66 0.03 13.93
N VAL A 54 11.43 0.41 12.91
CA VAL A 54 12.76 0.99 13.10
C VAL A 54 12.69 2.34 13.82
N ALA A 55 11.71 3.18 13.47
CA ALA A 55 11.46 4.44 14.15
C ALA A 55 11.00 4.24 15.61
N LEU A 56 10.12 3.27 15.86
CA LEU A 56 9.66 2.92 17.20
C LEU A 56 10.82 2.45 18.10
N PHE A 57 11.70 1.60 17.58
CA PHE A 57 12.91 1.19 18.30
C PHE A 57 13.83 2.38 18.58
N MET A 58 14.01 3.28 17.61
CA MET A 58 14.80 4.50 17.82
C MET A 58 14.21 5.38 18.93
N CYS A 59 12.89 5.59 18.92
CA CYS A 59 12.17 6.33 19.96
C CYS A 59 12.43 5.73 21.35
N TYR A 60 12.24 4.42 21.50
CA TYR A 60 12.50 3.73 22.77
C TYR A 60 13.96 3.83 23.20
N THR A 61 14.92 3.70 22.27
CA THR A 61 16.34 3.80 22.64
C THR A 61 16.75 5.19 23.12
N GLN A 62 16.06 6.24 22.66
CA GLN A 62 16.33 7.63 23.05
C GLN A 62 15.62 7.99 24.37
N GLU A 63 14.31 7.74 24.44
CA GLU A 63 13.49 8.15 25.60
C GLU A 63 13.59 7.16 26.77
N ARG A 64 13.88 5.89 26.47
CA ARG A 64 13.89 4.76 27.43
C ARG A 64 12.56 4.53 28.13
N ASP A 65 11.48 5.09 27.59
CA ASP A 65 10.13 5.03 28.12
C ASP A 65 9.16 4.78 26.95
N TRP A 66 8.36 3.71 27.06
CA TRP A 66 7.38 3.34 26.03
C TRP A 66 6.19 4.31 25.98
N THR A 67 5.91 5.03 27.06
CA THR A 67 4.79 6.00 27.10
C THR A 67 5.01 7.22 26.22
N GLN A 68 6.25 7.49 25.81
CA GLN A 68 6.62 8.56 24.88
C GLN A 68 6.60 8.11 23.41
N CYS A 69 6.32 6.83 23.15
CA CYS A 69 6.32 6.22 21.83
C CYS A 69 5.04 5.38 21.63
N ALA A 70 3.96 5.77 22.30
CA ALA A 70 2.73 4.97 22.41
C ALA A 70 1.81 5.16 21.20
N ASP A 71 1.94 6.30 20.51
CA ASP A 71 1.15 6.63 19.34
C ASP A 71 2.05 6.87 18.12
N ILE A 72 1.53 6.66 16.92
CA ILE A 72 2.31 6.86 15.69
C ILE A 72 2.66 8.34 15.48
N THR A 73 1.85 9.24 16.02
CA THR A 73 2.11 10.68 16.02
C THR A 73 3.33 11.03 16.85
N ASP A 74 3.59 10.30 17.94
CA ASP A 74 4.76 10.52 18.80
C ASP A 74 6.08 10.30 18.04
N LEU A 75 6.07 9.39 17.06
CA LEU A 75 7.22 9.14 16.19
C LEU A 75 7.49 10.32 15.26
N THR A 76 6.46 11.04 14.83
CA THR A 76 6.61 12.22 13.97
C THR A 76 6.99 13.44 14.81
N ASP A 77 6.34 13.64 15.95
CA ASP A 77 6.63 14.75 16.88
C ASP A 77 8.03 14.63 17.50
N GLY A 78 8.46 13.41 17.80
CA GLY A 78 9.81 13.08 18.26
C GLY A 78 10.87 13.07 17.14
N ASN A 79 10.49 13.39 15.90
CA ASN A 79 11.39 13.44 14.75
C ASN A 79 12.12 12.10 14.48
N PHE A 80 11.44 10.98 14.75
CA PHE A 80 11.88 9.63 14.41
C PHE A 80 11.32 9.16 13.05
N LEU A 81 10.22 9.78 12.61
CA LEU A 81 9.65 9.71 11.26
C LEU A 81 9.48 11.14 10.71
N GLU A 82 9.72 11.31 9.41
CA GLU A 82 9.46 12.58 8.72
C GLU A 82 7.97 12.74 8.38
N GLU A 83 7.34 11.64 7.97
CA GLU A 83 5.91 11.56 7.69
C GLU A 83 5.45 10.11 7.93
N VAL A 84 4.21 9.95 8.38
CA VAL A 84 3.57 8.64 8.49
C VAL A 84 3.30 8.11 7.07
N PRO A 85 3.85 6.95 6.68
CA PRO A 85 3.64 6.43 5.33
C PRO A 85 2.17 6.04 5.12
N GLU A 86 1.68 6.20 3.91
CA GLU A 86 0.30 5.83 3.55
C GLU A 86 0.16 4.31 3.40
N ASN A 87 -0.94 3.74 3.91
CA ASN A 87 -1.23 2.33 3.71
C ASN A 87 -1.80 2.10 2.29
N PRO A 88 -1.16 1.28 1.43
CA PRO A 88 -1.64 1.00 0.07
C PRO A 88 -2.97 0.25 0.02
N PHE A 89 -3.45 -0.28 1.16
CA PHE A 89 -4.76 -0.90 1.30
C PHE A 89 -5.82 0.08 1.85
N GLY A 90 -5.43 1.31 2.20
CA GLY A 90 -6.28 2.28 2.89
C GLY A 90 -6.24 2.12 4.41
N GLY A 91 -6.74 3.13 5.12
CA GLY A 91 -6.58 3.25 6.58
C GLY A 91 -5.21 3.80 6.98
N GLY A 92 -5.03 4.01 8.28
CA GLY A 92 -3.76 4.44 8.88
C GLY A 92 -2.98 3.27 9.48
N TYR A 93 -1.73 3.53 9.83
CA TYR A 93 -0.98 2.67 10.73
C TYR A 93 -1.17 3.19 12.15
N ASP A 94 -1.46 2.29 13.09
CA ASP A 94 -1.55 2.63 14.50
C ASP A 94 -0.51 1.83 15.28
N ILE A 95 -0.26 2.21 16.53
CA ILE A 95 0.56 1.43 17.45
C ILE A 95 -0.42 0.90 18.49
N GLU A 96 -0.89 -0.34 18.32
CA GLU A 96 -1.70 -0.98 19.34
C GLU A 96 -0.77 -1.53 20.43
N ASP A 97 -0.96 -1.03 21.64
CA ASP A 97 -0.36 -1.59 22.84
C ASP A 97 -0.91 -3.02 22.97
N SER A 98 -0.08 -4.03 22.70
CA SER A 98 -0.54 -5.42 22.82
C SER A 98 -0.81 -5.69 24.31
N PRO A 99 -2.07 -5.87 24.75
CA PRO A 99 -2.40 -5.91 26.17
C PRO A 99 -1.88 -7.18 26.89
N ASP A 100 -1.14 -8.05 26.20
CA ASP A 100 -0.62 -9.31 26.70
C ASP A 100 0.90 -9.33 27.00
N VAL A 101 1.62 -8.21 26.84
CA VAL A 101 3.06 -8.17 27.17
C VAL A 101 3.33 -7.34 28.43
N ALA A 102 3.67 -8.05 29.52
CA ALA A 102 4.12 -7.44 30.76
C ALA A 102 5.33 -6.53 30.52
N ALA A 103 5.35 -5.37 31.18
CA ALA A 103 6.45 -4.41 31.15
C ALA A 103 7.81 -5.10 31.42
N GLY A 104 8.62 -5.26 30.36
CA GLY A 104 9.89 -5.97 30.42
C GLY A 104 10.19 -6.86 29.20
N ASP A 105 9.21 -7.12 28.34
CA ASP A 105 9.46 -7.82 27.08
C ASP A 105 10.02 -6.87 26.01
N ILE A 106 11.10 -7.27 25.35
CA ILE A 106 11.69 -6.56 24.19
C ILE A 106 10.76 -6.51 22.96
N ASN A 107 9.57 -7.11 23.09
CA ASN A 107 8.48 -7.15 22.11
C ASN A 107 7.33 -6.17 22.46
N ALA A 108 7.46 -5.38 23.53
CA ALA A 108 6.59 -4.23 23.78
C ALA A 108 6.87 -3.20 22.69
N GLY A 109 5.87 -2.91 21.85
CA GLY A 109 6.05 -2.15 20.61
C GLY A 109 5.84 -3.02 19.37
N LYS A 110 4.66 -3.62 19.23
CA LYS A 110 4.21 -4.19 17.96
C LYS A 110 3.48 -3.08 17.20
N VAL A 111 4.00 -2.69 16.04
CA VAL A 111 3.26 -1.82 15.10
C VAL A 111 2.06 -2.61 14.61
N ALA A 112 0.86 -2.16 14.93
CA ALA A 112 -0.39 -2.81 14.59
C ALA A 112 -1.16 -1.90 13.63
N CYS A 113 -1.21 -2.26 12.35
CA CYS A 113 -2.00 -1.51 11.39
C CYS A 113 -3.48 -1.56 11.78
N SER A 114 -4.15 -0.41 11.80
CA SER A 114 -5.60 -0.35 11.94
C SER A 114 -6.26 -1.15 10.82
N THR A 115 -7.17 -2.02 11.23
CA THR A 115 -7.79 -3.02 10.36
C THR A 115 -8.89 -2.38 9.52
N VAL A 116 -8.53 -1.94 8.30
CA VAL A 116 -9.53 -1.78 7.24
C VAL A 116 -9.64 -3.12 6.54
N GLU A 117 -10.81 -3.76 6.62
CA GLU A 117 -11.12 -4.95 5.83
C GLU A 117 -11.19 -4.57 4.36
N VAL A 118 -10.20 -5.01 3.58
CA VAL A 118 -10.11 -4.70 2.15
C VAL A 118 -10.46 -5.96 1.38
N THR A 119 -11.66 -5.97 0.79
CA THR A 119 -12.12 -7.08 -0.06
C THR A 119 -11.69 -6.83 -1.50
N VAL A 120 -10.82 -7.70 -2.04
CA VAL A 120 -10.43 -7.71 -3.45
C VAL A 120 -10.59 -9.13 -3.98
N GLY A 121 -11.35 -9.30 -5.06
CA GLY A 121 -11.47 -10.61 -5.75
C GLY A 121 -12.35 -11.67 -5.08
N GLY A 122 -13.04 -11.37 -3.98
CA GLY A 122 -13.91 -12.33 -3.26
C GLY A 122 -13.20 -13.08 -2.13
N ASP A 123 -11.90 -12.87 -1.96
CA ASP A 123 -11.20 -13.22 -0.73
C ASP A 123 -11.24 -12.01 0.21
N THR A 124 -11.84 -12.19 1.38
CA THR A 124 -11.59 -11.29 2.51
C THR A 124 -10.15 -11.53 2.93
N LEU A 125 -9.23 -10.72 2.40
CA LEU A 125 -7.91 -10.63 3.00
C LEU A 125 -8.16 -10.03 4.39
N PRO A 126 -7.94 -10.81 5.46
CA PRO A 126 -8.15 -10.27 6.78
C PRO A 126 -7.22 -9.06 6.91
N GLY A 127 -7.63 -8.06 7.68
CA GLY A 127 -6.71 -7.05 8.19
C GLY A 127 -5.64 -7.72 9.06
N THR A 128 -4.78 -8.55 8.47
CA THR A 128 -3.74 -9.27 9.19
C THR A 128 -2.46 -8.49 9.06
N CYS A 129 -2.27 -7.61 10.03
CA CYS A 129 -1.05 -7.74 10.83
C CYS A 129 -1.05 -9.14 11.47
N SER A 130 -0.77 -10.18 10.68
CA SER A 130 -0.44 -11.49 11.23
C SER A 130 1.07 -11.62 11.18
N GLY A 131 1.68 -11.36 12.34
CA GLY A 131 2.99 -11.87 12.68
C GLY A 131 4.16 -11.20 11.97
N ALA A 132 4.64 -10.12 12.57
CA ALA A 132 5.96 -10.19 13.21
C ALA A 132 5.77 -9.87 14.70
#